data_AF-U2YJF2-F1
#
_entry.id   AF-U2YJF2-F1
#
_cell.length_a   1.000
_cell.length_b   1.000
_cell.length_c   1.000
_cell.angle_alpha   90.00
_cell.angle_beta   90.00
_cell.angle_gamma   90.00
#
_symmetry.space_group_name_H-M   'P 1'
#
loop_
_entity.id
_entity.type
_entity.pdbx_description
1 polymer ?
#
loop_
_entity_poly.entity_id
_entity_poly.type
_entity_poly.pdbx_seq_one_letter_code
_entity_poly.pdbx_strand_id
1 'polypeptide(L)'
;MANPAAEHAVDAVDHSAHTTATVEHPAGGEGAHHGPEALSLGASGWVGMAMLVFIVLLIWKKVPAVITGGLDTKIAEIKHQLDEAKQLRAEAEALRQEYANKIANAEKDAAAMIEHAQHEASGIVAKAEADTEAMIARRQKMAEDKIAAAERGAVDELRAKAASVASAAARGLIAEKHDASADKKLVDEAIATI
;
A
#
# COMPACT_ATOMS: atom_id res chain seq x y z
N MET A 1 -18.21 -43.97 34.97
CA MET A 1 -19.24 -43.79 36.02
C MET A 1 -20.40 -43.08 35.36
N ALA A 2 -21.40 -43.83 34.90
CA ALA A 2 -22.58 -44.24 35.68
C ALA A 2 -23.71 -43.21 35.53
N ASN A 3 -24.66 -43.62 34.68
CA ASN A 3 -26.13 -43.38 34.57
C ASN A 3 -26.87 -43.10 35.91
N PRO A 4 -28.22 -43.03 36.00
CA PRO A 4 -29.35 -42.54 35.16
C PRO A 4 -30.34 -41.63 35.95
N ALA A 5 -31.48 -41.31 35.33
CA ALA A 5 -32.85 -41.25 35.92
C ALA A 5 -33.46 -39.88 36.30
N ALA A 6 -34.43 -39.46 35.48
CA ALA A 6 -35.74 -38.87 35.85
C ALA A 6 -36.48 -38.58 34.52
N GLU A 7 -37.23 -39.53 33.96
CA GLU A 7 -38.66 -39.76 34.26
C GLU A 7 -39.50 -38.48 34.22
N HIS A 8 -40.19 -38.27 33.09
CA HIS A 8 -41.56 -37.77 33.10
C HIS A 8 -42.36 -38.47 32.01
N ALA A 9 -43.31 -39.28 32.46
CA ALA A 9 -44.31 -39.99 31.70
C ALA A 9 -45.59 -39.15 31.60
N VAL A 10 -46.13 -38.99 30.39
CA VAL A 10 -47.54 -38.98 29.96
C VAL A 10 -47.47 -38.72 28.45
N ASP A 11 -48.04 -39.49 27.53
CA ASP A 11 -49.43 -39.90 27.48
C ASP A 11 -49.58 -41.10 26.53
N ALA A 12 -50.55 -41.96 26.82
CA ALA A 12 -50.83 -43.18 26.07
C ALA A 12 -51.84 -42.88 24.96
N VAL A 13 -51.43 -43.04 23.70
CA VAL A 13 -52.34 -43.22 22.57
C VAL A 13 -51.82 -44.36 21.70
N ASP A 14 -52.50 -45.50 21.87
CA ASP A 14 -52.70 -46.61 20.94
C ASP A 14 -52.09 -46.42 19.53
N HIS A 15 -50.99 -47.11 19.26
CA HIS A 15 -50.60 -47.47 17.89
C HIS A 15 -50.87 -48.96 17.71
N SER A 16 -52.12 -49.21 17.37
CA SER A 16 -52.59 -50.44 16.75
C SER A 16 -51.61 -50.88 15.65
N ALA A 17 -51.25 -52.16 15.72
CA ALA A 17 -50.44 -52.85 14.76
C ALA A 17 -50.95 -52.61 13.33
N HIS A 18 -50.17 -51.89 12.51
CA HIS A 18 -50.40 -51.89 11.07
C HIS A 18 -49.75 -53.15 10.49
N THR A 19 -50.49 -54.24 10.58
CA THR A 19 -50.28 -55.47 9.82
C THR A 19 -50.04 -55.11 8.35
N THR A 20 -48.81 -55.32 7.87
CA THR A 20 -48.52 -55.51 6.46
C THR A 20 -49.29 -56.74 5.99
N ALA A 21 -50.46 -56.51 5.38
CA ALA A 21 -51.14 -57.54 4.62
C ALA A 21 -50.32 -57.83 3.35
N THR A 22 -49.39 -58.76 3.48
CA THR A 22 -48.85 -59.49 2.34
C THR A 22 -50.03 -60.29 1.77
N VAL A 23 -50.58 -59.84 0.65
CA VAL A 23 -51.52 -60.64 -0.12
C VAL A 23 -50.66 -61.51 -1.01
N GLU A 24 -50.37 -62.71 -0.51
CA GLU A 24 -49.96 -63.83 -1.36
C GLU A 24 -51.03 -63.97 -2.45
N HIS A 25 -50.63 -63.81 -3.71
CA HIS A 25 -51.43 -64.25 -4.85
C HIS A 25 -51.22 -65.77 -4.97
N PRO A 26 -52.19 -66.62 -4.59
CA PRO A 26 -52.09 -68.02 -4.94
C PRO A 26 -52.23 -68.14 -6.46
N ALA A 27 -51.33 -68.91 -7.06
CA ALA A 27 -51.43 -69.41 -8.41
C ALA A 27 -52.82 -70.05 -8.61
N GLY A 28 -53.67 -69.35 -9.36
CA GLY A 28 -55.04 -69.73 -9.60
C GLY A 28 -55.39 -69.48 -11.06
N GLY A 29 -55.41 -70.57 -11.82
CA GLY A 29 -56.35 -70.85 -12.90
C GLY A 29 -56.59 -69.77 -13.95
N GLU A 30 -56.21 -70.12 -15.18
CA GLU A 30 -56.69 -69.57 -16.45
C GLU A 30 -58.14 -69.06 -16.35
N GLY A 31 -58.28 -67.76 -16.12
CA GLY A 31 -59.53 -67.04 -16.27
C GLY A 31 -59.76 -66.81 -17.74
N ALA A 32 -60.59 -67.65 -18.33
CA ALA A 32 -61.07 -67.50 -19.69
C ALA A 32 -61.77 -66.14 -19.84
N HIS A 33 -61.10 -65.19 -20.49
CA HIS A 33 -61.64 -63.89 -20.83
C HIS A 33 -62.53 -64.02 -22.06
N HIS A 34 -63.81 -64.27 -21.85
CA HIS A 34 -64.84 -64.22 -22.88
C HIS A 34 -65.49 -62.82 -22.91
N GLY A 35 -65.09 -62.00 -23.87
CA GLY A 35 -65.74 -60.74 -24.30
C GLY A 35 -65.70 -60.68 -25.83
N PRO A 36 -66.67 -60.03 -26.50
CA PRO A 36 -67.10 -60.40 -27.86
C PRO A 36 -65.95 -60.26 -28.87
N GLU A 37 -65.60 -61.38 -29.50
CA GLU A 37 -64.61 -61.42 -30.57
C GLU A 37 -65.16 -60.69 -31.80
N ALA A 38 -64.70 -59.45 -31.99
CA ALA A 38 -64.76 -58.76 -33.26
C ALA A 38 -63.38 -58.83 -33.91
N LEU A 39 -63.28 -59.52 -35.05
CA LEU A 39 -62.10 -59.63 -35.93
C LEU A 39 -60.86 -60.36 -35.33
N SER A 40 -61.00 -61.66 -35.03
CA SER A 40 -59.91 -62.67 -34.91
C SER A 40 -58.64 -62.31 -34.10
N LEU A 41 -58.71 -61.35 -33.20
CA LEU A 41 -57.63 -60.95 -32.30
C LEU A 41 -58.18 -61.04 -30.87
N GLY A 42 -57.63 -61.92 -30.05
CA GLY A 42 -58.04 -62.05 -28.64
C GLY A 42 -57.81 -60.76 -27.84
N ALA A 43 -58.30 -60.69 -26.60
CA ALA A 43 -58.19 -59.51 -25.72
C ALA A 43 -56.74 -58.95 -25.63
N SER A 44 -55.72 -59.82 -25.67
CA SER A 44 -54.30 -59.42 -25.69
C SER A 44 -53.89 -58.67 -26.96
N GLY A 45 -54.49 -58.98 -28.12
CA GLY A 45 -54.25 -58.28 -29.39
C GLY A 45 -54.82 -56.86 -29.38
N TRP A 46 -56.01 -56.67 -28.79
CA TRP A 46 -56.60 -55.34 -28.62
C TRP A 46 -55.84 -54.49 -27.59
N VAL A 47 -55.34 -55.10 -26.51
CA VAL A 47 -54.43 -54.45 -25.54
C VAL A 47 -53.11 -54.06 -26.19
N GLY A 48 -52.52 -54.94 -27.00
CA GLY A 48 -51.31 -54.63 -27.77
C GLY A 48 -51.51 -53.49 -28.77
N MET A 49 -52.67 -53.45 -29.46
CA MET A 49 -53.02 -52.36 -30.36
C MET A 49 -53.24 -51.04 -29.62
N ALA A 50 -53.93 -51.07 -28.47
CA ALA A 50 -54.09 -49.90 -27.60
C ALA A 50 -52.75 -49.37 -27.08
N MET A 51 -51.83 -50.26 -26.69
CA MET A 51 -50.46 -49.90 -26.27
C MET A 51 -49.65 -49.29 -27.41
N LEU A 52 -49.77 -49.83 -28.63
CA LEU A 52 -49.11 -49.30 -29.81
C LEU A 52 -49.64 -47.92 -30.17
N VAL A 53 -50.96 -47.71 -30.16
CA VAL A 53 -51.57 -46.39 -30.36
C VAL A 53 -51.14 -45.40 -29.27
N PHE A 54 -51.04 -45.84 -28.01
CA PHE A 54 -50.55 -45.02 -26.91
C PHE A 54 -49.08 -44.60 -27.11
N ILE A 55 -48.20 -45.52 -27.49
CA ILE A 55 -46.79 -45.21 -27.79
C ILE A 55 -46.68 -44.24 -28.97
N VAL A 56 -47.45 -44.46 -30.05
CA VAL A 56 -47.48 -43.54 -31.20
C VAL A 56 -47.97 -42.15 -30.78
N LEU A 57 -49.00 -42.07 -29.92
CA LEU A 57 -49.48 -40.79 -29.39
C LEU A 57 -48.44 -40.10 -28.50
N LEU A 58 -47.68 -40.84 -27.67
CA LEU A 58 -46.58 -40.29 -26.87
C LEU A 58 -45.44 -39.73 -27.72
N ILE A 59 -45.10 -40.43 -28.81
CA ILE A 59 -44.11 -39.96 -29.78
C ILE A 59 -44.62 -38.72 -30.52
N TRP A 60 -45.89 -38.73 -30.94
CA TRP A 60 -46.50 -37.58 -31.64
C TRP A 60 -46.61 -36.35 -30.72
N LYS A 61 -46.89 -36.56 -29.43
CA LYS A 61 -46.87 -35.52 -28.39
C LYS A 61 -45.47 -35.20 -27.85
N LYS A 62 -44.41 -35.78 -28.44
CA LYS A 62 -43.00 -35.44 -28.15
C LYS A 62 -42.58 -35.60 -26.69
N VAL A 63 -43.25 -36.48 -25.93
CA VAL A 63 -42.90 -36.76 -24.53
C VAL A 63 -41.42 -37.16 -24.35
N PRO A 64 -40.81 -38.03 -25.17
CA PRO A 64 -39.38 -38.33 -25.03
C PRO A 64 -38.48 -37.10 -25.26
N ALA A 65 -38.86 -36.19 -26.17
CA ALA A 65 -38.08 -34.98 -26.44
C ALA A 65 -38.12 -33.96 -25.29
N VAL A 66 -39.22 -33.89 -24.54
CA VAL A 66 -39.33 -33.03 -23.35
C VAL A 66 -38.42 -33.54 -22.22
N ILE A 67 -38.34 -34.86 -22.05
CA ILE A 67 -37.48 -35.49 -21.05
C ILE A 67 -36.00 -35.26 -21.38
N THR A 68 -35.60 -35.49 -22.64
CA THR A 68 -34.21 -35.23 -23.08
C THR A 68 -33.87 -33.74 -23.00
N GLY A 69 -34.79 -32.85 -23.38
CA GLY A 69 -34.58 -31.40 -23.26
C GLY A 69 -34.40 -30.92 -21.81
N GLY A 70 -35.10 -31.52 -20.85
CA GLY A 70 -34.91 -31.22 -19.42
C GLY A 70 -33.53 -31.66 -18.90
N LEU A 71 -33.07 -32.83 -19.31
CA LEU A 71 -31.72 -33.33 -19.01
C LEU A 71 -30.64 -32.44 -19.65
N ASP A 72 -30.80 -32.06 -20.91
CA ASP A 72 -29.87 -31.17 -21.61
C ASP A 72 -29.80 -29.79 -20.96
N THR A 73 -30.96 -29.26 -20.52
CA THR A 73 -31.02 -27.99 -19.75
C THR A 73 -30.24 -28.10 -18.45
N LYS A 74 -30.39 -29.21 -17.71
CA LYS A 74 -29.64 -29.45 -16.47
C LYS A 74 -28.14 -29.58 -16.71
N ILE A 75 -27.74 -30.27 -17.78
CA ILE A 75 -26.34 -30.38 -18.18
C ILE A 75 -25.77 -29.00 -18.53
N ALA A 76 -26.52 -28.19 -19.29
CA ALA A 76 -26.11 -26.84 -19.66
C ALA A 76 -25.97 -25.94 -18.42
N GLU A 77 -26.91 -26.02 -17.48
CA GLU A 77 -26.88 -25.27 -16.22
C GLU A 77 -25.69 -25.67 -15.34
N ILE A 78 -25.41 -26.98 -15.19
CA ILE A 78 -24.24 -27.46 -14.45
C ILE A 78 -22.93 -27.03 -15.12
N LYS A 79 -22.85 -27.09 -16.46
CA LYS A 79 -21.68 -26.60 -17.21
C LYS A 79 -21.46 -25.12 -16.97
N HIS A 80 -22.52 -24.31 -17.05
CA HIS A 80 -22.46 -22.88 -16.79
C HIS A 80 -21.95 -22.60 -15.37
N GLN A 81 -22.52 -23.22 -14.35
CA GLN A 81 -22.07 -23.05 -12.96
C GLN A 81 -20.61 -23.50 -12.75
N LEU A 82 -20.19 -24.58 -13.40
CA LEU A 82 -18.81 -25.05 -13.33
C LEU A 82 -17.83 -24.08 -14.00
N ASP A 83 -18.22 -23.50 -15.13
CA ASP A 83 -17.39 -22.54 -15.86
C ASP A 83 -17.33 -21.20 -15.13
N GLU A 84 -18.43 -20.73 -14.54
CA GLU A 84 -18.44 -19.59 -13.62
C GLU A 84 -17.55 -19.84 -12.39
N ALA A 85 -17.61 -21.03 -11.79
CA ALA A 85 -16.77 -21.37 -10.65
C ALA A 85 -15.27 -21.42 -11.01
N LYS A 86 -14.93 -21.92 -12.21
CA LYS A 86 -13.56 -21.89 -12.73
C LYS A 86 -13.11 -20.46 -13.00
N GLN A 87 -13.96 -19.64 -13.60
CA GLN A 87 -13.67 -18.24 -13.87
C GLN A 87 -13.43 -17.49 -12.55
N LEU A 88 -14.30 -17.67 -11.57
CA LEU A 88 -14.17 -17.03 -10.26
C LEU A 88 -12.88 -17.48 -9.54
N ARG A 89 -12.48 -18.74 -9.67
CA ARG A 89 -11.17 -19.21 -9.17
C ARG A 89 -10.01 -18.54 -9.91
N ALA A 90 -10.06 -18.47 -11.23
CA ALA A 90 -9.02 -17.83 -12.03
C ALA A 90 -8.89 -16.34 -11.68
N GLU A 91 -10.01 -15.64 -11.49
CA GLU A 91 -10.04 -14.24 -11.04
C GLU A 91 -9.49 -14.08 -9.62
N ALA A 92 -9.84 -14.98 -8.69
CA ALA A 92 -9.29 -14.95 -7.33
C ALA A 92 -7.78 -15.23 -7.30
N GLU A 93 -7.29 -16.16 -8.11
CA GLU A 93 -5.86 -16.46 -8.25
C GLU A 93 -5.11 -15.29 -8.90
N ALA A 94 -5.66 -14.69 -9.95
CA ALA A 94 -5.11 -13.50 -10.60
C ALA A 94 -5.04 -12.33 -9.62
N LEU A 95 -6.11 -12.08 -8.87
CA LEU A 95 -6.17 -11.02 -7.87
C LEU A 95 -5.16 -11.26 -6.74
N ARG A 96 -5.01 -12.52 -6.27
CA ARG A 96 -4.00 -12.87 -5.28
C ARG A 96 -2.58 -12.60 -5.78
N GLN A 97 -2.29 -12.94 -7.04
CA GLN A 97 -0.98 -12.66 -7.64
C GLN A 97 -0.76 -11.15 -7.80
N GLU A 98 -1.78 -10.40 -8.21
CA GLU A 98 -1.71 -8.94 -8.32
C GLU A 98 -1.40 -8.31 -6.96
N TYR A 99 -2.10 -8.70 -5.88
CA TYR A 99 -1.82 -8.19 -4.54
C TYR A 99 -0.43 -8.61 -4.03
N ALA A 100 0.01 -9.84 -4.28
CA ALA A 100 1.35 -10.28 -3.90
C ALA A 100 2.44 -9.44 -4.61
N ASN A 101 2.27 -9.21 -5.91
CA ASN A 101 3.17 -8.35 -6.68
C ASN A 101 3.11 -6.89 -6.20
N LYS A 102 1.93 -6.39 -5.86
CA LYS A 102 1.74 -5.03 -5.35
C LYS A 102 2.40 -4.83 -3.99
N ILE A 103 2.32 -5.82 -3.11
CA ILE A 103 3.03 -5.80 -1.82
C ILE A 103 4.54 -5.83 -2.05
N ALA A 104 5.05 -6.74 -2.88
CA ALA A 104 6.47 -6.82 -3.19
C ALA A 104 7.01 -5.52 -3.82
N ASN A 105 6.25 -4.90 -4.73
CA ASN A 105 6.60 -3.61 -5.31
C ASN A 105 6.57 -2.49 -4.26
N ALA A 106 5.54 -2.44 -3.40
CA ALA A 106 5.44 -1.44 -2.34
C ALA A 106 6.61 -1.53 -1.35
N GLU A 107 7.04 -2.75 -0.98
CA GLU A 107 8.23 -2.96 -0.14
C GLU A 107 9.50 -2.46 -0.83
N LYS A 108 9.63 -2.74 -2.14
CA LYS A 108 10.77 -2.30 -2.94
C LYS A 108 10.81 -0.77 -3.10
N ASP A 109 9.66 -0.16 -3.33
CA ASP A 109 9.50 1.29 -3.43
C ASP A 109 9.78 1.96 -2.09
N ALA A 110 9.33 1.38 -0.98
CA ALA A 110 9.64 1.87 0.37
C ALA A 110 11.14 1.78 0.67
N ALA A 111 11.79 0.67 0.31
CA ALA A 111 13.24 0.52 0.46
C ALA A 111 14.01 1.55 -0.38
N ALA A 112 13.61 1.74 -1.64
CA ALA A 112 14.21 2.75 -2.53
C ALA A 112 13.98 4.18 -2.00
N MET A 113 12.80 4.47 -1.43
CA MET A 113 12.49 5.75 -0.81
C MET A 113 13.39 6.02 0.39
N ILE A 114 13.62 5.02 1.24
CA ILE A 114 14.51 5.14 2.40
C ILE A 114 15.95 5.36 1.95
N GLU A 115 16.44 4.59 0.98
CA GLU A 115 17.79 4.74 0.42
C GLU A 115 18.00 6.14 -0.17
N HIS A 116 17.03 6.61 -0.98
CA HIS A 116 17.06 7.96 -1.54
C HIS A 116 17.06 9.03 -0.46
N ALA A 117 16.21 8.90 0.56
CA ALA A 117 16.16 9.84 1.68
C ALA A 117 17.47 9.87 2.47
N GLN A 118 18.11 8.72 2.69
CA GLN A 118 19.42 8.65 3.34
C GLN A 118 20.51 9.31 2.48
N HIS A 119 20.52 9.05 1.18
CA HIS A 119 21.45 9.68 0.25
C HIS A 119 21.28 11.20 0.23
N GLU A 120 20.04 11.70 0.10
CA GLU A 120 19.76 13.14 0.16
C GLU A 120 20.15 13.76 1.51
N ALA A 121 19.82 13.10 2.63
CA ALA A 121 20.21 13.57 3.95
C ALA A 121 21.74 13.69 4.08
N SER A 122 22.48 12.68 3.63
CA SER A 122 23.94 12.71 3.62
C SER A 122 24.50 13.84 2.75
N GLY A 123 23.89 14.09 1.59
CA GLY A 123 24.26 15.19 0.70
C GLY A 123 23.97 16.56 1.31
N ILE A 124 22.85 16.72 2.02
CA ILE A 124 22.52 17.95 2.74
C ILE A 124 23.51 18.20 3.87
N VAL A 125 23.86 17.18 4.66
CA VAL A 125 24.84 17.30 5.75
C VAL A 125 26.21 17.70 5.18
N ALA A 126 26.71 16.99 4.17
CA ALA A 126 27.99 17.31 3.54
C ALA A 126 28.02 18.74 2.96
N LYS A 127 26.91 19.18 2.35
CA LYS A 127 26.78 20.55 1.84
C LYS A 127 26.73 21.58 2.97
N ALA A 128 26.01 21.29 4.05
CA ALA A 128 25.92 22.17 5.20
C ALA A 128 27.27 22.32 5.91
N GLU A 129 28.03 21.23 6.04
CA GLU A 129 29.39 21.25 6.56
C GLU A 129 30.30 22.13 5.70
N ALA A 130 30.31 21.92 4.38
CA ALA A 130 31.12 22.71 3.45
C ALA A 130 30.75 24.22 3.47
N ASP A 131 29.45 24.54 3.52
CA ASP A 131 29.00 25.94 3.59
C ASP A 131 29.33 26.58 4.94
N THR A 132 29.23 25.81 6.03
CA THR A 132 29.61 26.27 7.37
C THR A 132 31.11 26.54 7.45
N GLU A 133 31.95 25.66 6.91
CA GLU A 133 33.40 25.86 6.84
C GLU A 133 33.75 27.11 6.02
N ALA A 134 33.13 27.28 4.85
CA ALA A 134 33.31 28.48 4.02
C ALA A 134 32.86 29.77 4.74
N MET A 135 31.74 29.71 5.48
CA MET A 135 31.24 30.82 6.29
C MET A 135 32.20 31.17 7.44
N ILE A 136 32.74 30.18 8.13
CA ILE A 136 33.72 30.37 9.20
C ILE A 136 35.00 30.99 8.62
N ALA A 137 35.54 30.45 7.54
CA ALA A 137 36.74 30.98 6.89
C ALA A 137 36.56 32.44 6.44
N ARG A 138 35.40 32.79 5.87
CA ARG A 138 35.07 34.18 5.54
C ARG A 138 35.02 35.08 6.77
N ARG A 139 34.37 34.63 7.85
CA ARG A 139 34.27 35.41 9.10
C ARG A 139 35.63 35.60 9.75
N GLN A 140 36.47 34.57 9.75
CA GLN A 140 37.83 34.64 10.23
C GLN A 140 38.63 35.69 9.44
N LYS A 141 38.62 35.61 8.11
CA LYS A 141 39.28 36.60 7.26
C LYS A 141 38.79 38.03 7.52
N MET A 142 37.47 38.22 7.66
CA MET A 142 36.90 39.54 7.99
C MET A 142 37.36 40.04 9.36
N ALA A 143 37.54 39.15 10.35
CA ALA A 143 38.06 39.52 11.66
C ALA A 143 39.55 39.88 11.59
N GLU A 144 40.35 39.08 10.89
CA GLU A 144 41.77 39.34 10.64
C GLU A 144 41.97 40.67 9.90
N ASP A 145 41.19 40.94 8.85
CA ASP A 145 41.24 42.21 8.12
C ASP A 145 40.88 43.41 9.01
N LYS A 146 39.89 43.26 9.91
CA LYS A 146 39.51 44.29 10.88
C LYS A 146 40.60 44.53 11.93
N ILE A 147 41.22 43.46 12.43
CA ILE A 147 42.34 43.55 13.38
C ILE A 147 43.51 44.27 12.71
N ALA A 148 43.90 43.86 11.50
CA ALA A 148 44.98 44.51 10.76
C ALA A 148 44.70 45.99 10.48
N ALA A 149 43.45 46.35 10.17
CA ALA A 149 43.05 47.75 10.00
C ALA A 149 43.14 48.54 11.32
N ALA A 150 42.68 47.96 12.42
CA ALA A 150 42.75 48.57 13.75
C ALA A 150 44.20 48.73 14.23
N GLU A 151 45.07 47.74 13.98
CA GLU A 151 46.49 47.80 14.30
C GLU A 151 47.19 48.94 13.56
N ARG A 152 46.94 49.11 12.25
CA ARG A 152 47.47 50.24 11.48
C ARG A 152 47.01 51.56 12.06
N GLY A 153 45.71 51.69 12.37
CA GLY A 153 45.15 52.88 13.01
C GLY A 153 45.82 53.19 14.36
N ALA A 154 45.96 52.19 15.22
CA ALA A 154 46.60 52.35 16.53
C ALA A 154 48.08 52.76 16.43
N VAL A 155 48.82 52.20 15.46
CA VAL A 155 50.22 52.59 15.20
C VAL A 155 50.30 54.05 14.75
N ASP A 156 49.40 54.49 13.87
CA ASP A 156 49.39 55.87 13.40
C ASP A 156 48.96 56.85 14.50
N GLU A 157 47.99 56.49 15.34
CA GLU A 157 47.62 57.25 16.54
C GLU A 157 48.80 57.37 17.53
N LEU A 158 49.53 56.27 17.76
CA LEU A 158 50.71 56.26 18.63
C LEU A 158 51.81 57.17 18.09
N ARG A 159 52.07 57.15 16.79
CA ARG A 159 53.03 58.05 16.12
C ARG A 159 52.61 59.50 16.24
N ALA A 160 51.34 59.82 15.99
CA ALA A 160 50.81 61.17 16.12
C ALA A 160 50.94 61.68 17.56
N LYS A 161 50.64 60.83 18.55
CA LYS A 161 50.78 61.19 19.97
C LYS A 161 52.24 61.37 20.38
N ALA A 162 53.13 60.50 19.93
CA ALA A 162 54.57 60.64 20.16
C ALA A 162 55.12 61.95 19.55
N ALA A 163 54.74 62.27 18.31
CA ALA A 163 55.13 63.52 17.65
C ALA A 163 54.60 64.76 18.39
N SER A 164 53.35 64.70 18.88
CA SER A 164 52.75 65.77 19.69
C SER A 164 53.50 65.98 21.01
N VAL A 165 53.79 64.90 21.74
CA VAL A 165 54.54 64.96 23.01
C VAL A 165 55.97 65.46 22.79
N ALA A 166 56.66 64.95 21.76
CA ALA A 166 58.00 65.41 21.40
C ALA A 166 58.02 66.90 21.03
N SER A 167 57.04 67.36 20.24
CA SER A 167 56.90 68.78 19.87
C SER A 167 56.60 69.65 21.10
N ALA A 168 55.76 69.19 22.02
CA ALA A 168 55.46 69.90 23.27
C ALA A 168 56.70 69.99 24.18
N ALA A 169 57.44 68.89 24.33
CA ALA A 169 58.69 68.87 25.08
C ALA A 169 59.75 69.78 24.46
N ALA A 170 59.91 69.76 23.13
CA ALA A 170 60.81 70.67 22.42
C ALA A 170 60.42 72.15 22.63
N ARG A 171 59.13 72.49 22.56
CA ARG A 171 58.64 73.85 22.87
C ARG A 171 58.96 74.26 24.31
N GLY A 172 58.78 73.36 25.28
CA GLY A 172 59.13 73.61 26.68
C GLY A 172 60.62 73.87 26.87
N LEU A 173 61.47 73.02 26.26
CA LEU A 173 62.93 73.16 26.33
C LEU A 173 63.42 74.46 25.67
N ILE A 174 62.84 74.83 24.53
CA ILE A 174 63.12 76.10 23.84
C ILE A 174 62.73 77.26 24.75
N ALA A 175 61.53 77.26 25.34
CA ALA A 175 61.09 78.33 26.24
C ALA A 175 61.98 78.49 27.49
N GLU A 176 62.53 77.39 28.01
CA GLU A 176 63.42 77.41 29.17
C GLU A 176 64.87 77.85 28.82
N LYS A 177 65.31 77.62 27.58
CA LYS A 177 66.66 77.94 27.10
C LYS A 177 66.74 79.20 26.24
N HIS A 178 65.62 79.80 25.84
CA HIS A 178 65.59 81.07 25.11
C HIS A 178 65.82 82.23 26.07
N ASP A 179 66.94 82.94 25.86
CA ASP A 179 67.22 84.23 26.47
C ASP A 179 67.39 85.30 25.38
N ALA A 180 67.46 86.57 25.78
CA ALA A 180 67.62 87.69 24.85
C ALA A 180 68.93 87.63 24.03
N SER A 181 69.91 86.82 24.44
CA SER A 181 71.16 86.61 23.71
C SER A 181 70.98 85.61 22.56
N ALA A 182 70.20 84.56 22.77
CA ALA A 182 69.79 83.61 21.74
C ALA A 182 68.95 84.28 20.63
N ASP A 183 67.99 85.14 21.00
CA ASP A 183 67.18 85.92 20.04
C ASP A 183 68.06 86.78 19.12
N LYS A 184 69.03 87.50 19.69
CA LYS A 184 69.92 88.37 18.93
C LYS A 184 70.76 87.60 17.91
N LYS A 185 71.30 86.43 18.29
CA LYS A 185 72.04 85.56 17.36
C LYS A 185 71.18 85.06 16.21
N LEU A 186 69.94 84.65 16.47
CA LEU A 186 69.01 84.18 15.42
C LEU A 186 68.65 85.29 14.43
N VAL A 187 68.49 86.53 14.91
CA VAL A 187 68.25 87.69 14.04
C VAL A 187 69.48 88.00 13.18
N ASP A 188 70.68 88.02 13.78
CA ASP A 188 71.93 88.26 13.05
C ASP A 188 72.18 87.17 11.98
N GLU A 189 71.86 85.90 12.25
CA GLU A 189 72.00 84.78 11.31
C GLU A 189 70.93 84.80 10.19
N ALA A 190 69.67 85.17 10.51
CA ALA A 190 68.62 85.35 9.51
C ALA A 190 68.92 86.52 8.55
N ILE A 191 69.49 87.63 9.06
CA ILE A 191 69.95 88.76 8.25
C ILE A 191 71.15 88.34 7.38
N ALA A 192 72.02 87.45 7.86
CA ALA A 192 73.17 86.95 7.10
C ALA A 192 72.80 85.91 6.01
N THR A 193 71.63 85.29 6.10
CA THR A 193 71.16 84.25 5.15
C THR A 193 70.32 84.83 4.01
N ILE A 194 69.89 86.09 4.12
CA ILE A 194 69.25 86.89 3.05
C ILE A 194 70.31 87.64 2.27
#